data_AF-A0A6P2RTB7-F1
#
_entry.id   AF-A0A6P2RTB7-F1
#
_cell.length_a   1.000
_cell.length_b   1.000
_cell.length_c   1.000
_cell.angle_alpha   90.00
_cell.angle_beta   90.00
_cell.angle_gamma   90.00
#
_symmetry.space_group_name_H-M   'P 1'
#
loop_
_entity.id
_entity.type
_entity.pdbx_description
1 polymer ?
#
loop_
_entity_poly.entity_id
_entity_poly.type
_entity_poly.pdbx_seq_one_letter_code
_entity_poly.pdbx_strand_id
1 'polypeptide(L)'
;MIIPDEIDENPSNEQVEHLQSVVCSVHENVMHYRDCAGQIDDDFRNANEHRRIGLDDLPYGEEMVRTQDLPAQLAKAAGLLESESVTTSAFNEAREIVVTATETLDDCTPLPPSMREPE
;
A
#
# COMPACT_ATOMS: atom_id res chain seq x y z
N MET A 1 0.93 -11.71 7.02
CA MET A 1 1.03 -11.91 5.56
C MET A 1 2.47 -12.26 5.23
N ILE A 2 2.73 -13.26 4.37
CA ILE A 2 4.09 -13.66 3.97
C ILE A 2 4.26 -13.29 2.50
N ILE A 3 5.23 -12.44 2.19
CA ILE A 3 5.60 -12.08 0.81
C ILE A 3 6.53 -13.19 0.28
N PRO A 4 6.30 -13.72 -0.94
CA PRO A 4 7.21 -14.67 -1.57
C PRO A 4 8.64 -14.13 -1.70
N ASP A 5 9.62 -15.04 -1.65
CA ASP A 5 11.02 -14.71 -1.92
C ASP A 5 11.25 -14.37 -3.41
N GLU A 6 12.40 -13.75 -3.68
CA GLU A 6 12.88 -13.55 -5.04
C GLU A 6 13.18 -14.92 -5.68
N ILE A 7 12.93 -15.03 -6.99
CA ILE A 7 13.15 -16.27 -7.74
C ILE A 7 14.12 -16.06 -8.90
N ASP A 8 14.92 -17.07 -9.19
CA ASP A 8 15.85 -17.10 -10.34
C ASP A 8 15.29 -17.87 -11.55
N GLU A 9 14.19 -18.60 -11.34
CA GLU A 9 13.53 -19.42 -12.36
C GLU A 9 12.12 -18.90 -12.66
N ASN A 10 11.44 -19.49 -13.65
CA ASN A 10 10.06 -19.11 -13.95
C ASN A 10 9.15 -19.44 -12.75
N PRO A 11 8.26 -18.52 -12.34
CA PRO A 11 7.36 -18.78 -11.23
C PRO A 11 6.39 -19.91 -11.57
N SER A 12 6.07 -20.74 -10.58
CA SER A 12 4.93 -21.65 -10.67
C SER A 12 3.61 -20.87 -10.59
N ASN A 13 2.53 -21.46 -11.10
CA ASN A 13 1.20 -20.84 -10.97
C ASN A 13 0.84 -20.57 -9.50
N GLU A 14 1.19 -21.48 -8.58
CA GLU A 14 0.95 -21.29 -7.15
C GLU A 14 1.71 -20.08 -6.59
N GLN A 15 2.94 -19.84 -7.04
CA GLN A 15 3.71 -18.65 -6.64
C GLN A 15 3.06 -17.37 -7.17
N VAL A 16 2.61 -17.37 -8.44
CA VAL A 16 1.89 -16.24 -9.04
C VAL A 16 0.60 -15.96 -8.28
N GLU A 17 -0.23 -16.98 -8.04
CA GLU A 17 -1.51 -16.85 -7.31
C GLU A 17 -1.29 -16.35 -5.88
N HIS A 18 -0.25 -16.85 -5.19
CA HIS A 18 0.12 -16.34 -3.87
C HIS A 18 0.49 -14.86 -3.94
N LEU A 19 1.38 -14.47 -4.86
CA LEU A 19 1.80 -13.08 -4.98
C LEU A 19 0.63 -12.17 -5.37
N GLN A 20 -0.28 -12.60 -6.24
CA GLN A 20 -1.52 -11.88 -6.55
C GLN A 20 -2.37 -11.65 -5.31
N SER A 21 -2.58 -12.69 -4.49
CA SER A 21 -3.32 -12.55 -3.23
C SER A 21 -2.66 -11.55 -2.27
N VAL A 22 -1.32 -11.54 -2.23
CA VAL A 22 -0.55 -10.59 -1.42
C VAL A 22 -0.69 -9.16 -1.96
N VAL A 23 -0.57 -8.96 -3.29
CA VAL A 23 -0.78 -7.66 -3.94
C VAL A 23 -2.16 -7.10 -3.59
N CYS A 24 -3.21 -7.90 -3.71
CA CYS A 24 -4.57 -7.48 -3.38
C CYS A 24 -4.70 -7.07 -1.91
N SER A 25 -4.18 -7.87 -0.98
CA SER A 25 -4.23 -7.56 0.46
C SER A 25 -3.46 -6.29 0.81
N VAL A 26 -2.26 -6.10 0.27
CA VAL A 26 -1.48 -4.86 0.50
C VAL A 26 -2.18 -3.66 -0.11
N HIS A 27 -2.78 -3.81 -1.29
CA HIS A 27 -3.53 -2.74 -1.93
C HIS A 27 -4.74 -2.31 -1.10
N GLU A 28 -5.51 -3.26 -0.58
CA GLU A 28 -6.62 -2.99 0.34
C GLU A 28 -6.14 -2.27 1.61
N ASN A 29 -5.04 -2.74 2.22
CA ASN A 29 -4.46 -2.11 3.41
C ASN A 29 -4.00 -0.67 3.15
N VAL A 30 -3.33 -0.42 2.02
CA VAL A 30 -2.89 0.93 1.64
C VAL A 30 -4.08 1.84 1.39
N MET A 31 -5.12 1.36 0.69
CA MET A 31 -6.33 2.13 0.44
C MET A 31 -7.06 2.46 1.75
N HIS A 32 -7.27 1.46 2.62
CA HIS A 32 -7.88 1.65 3.93
C HIS A 32 -7.09 2.64 4.79
N TYR A 33 -5.76 2.53 4.79
CA TYR A 33 -4.90 3.45 5.51
C TYR A 33 -5.10 4.89 5.05
N ARG A 34 -5.03 5.11 3.75
CA ARG A 34 -5.15 6.44 3.14
C ARG A 34 -6.52 7.06 3.35
N ASP A 35 -7.59 6.27 3.25
CA ASP A 35 -8.95 6.74 3.50
C ASP A 35 -9.12 7.18 4.96
N CYS A 36 -8.63 6.39 5.92
CA CYS A 36 -8.69 6.74 7.34
C CYS A 36 -7.81 7.95 7.69
N ALA A 37 -6.56 7.97 7.22
CA ALA A 37 -5.64 9.08 7.43
C ALA A 37 -6.19 10.39 6.83
N GLY A 38 -6.72 10.31 5.61
CA GLY A 38 -7.35 11.43 4.92
C GLY A 38 -8.56 11.98 5.70
N GLN A 39 -9.42 11.10 6.23
CA GLN A 39 -10.56 11.53 7.06
C GLN A 39 -10.10 12.27 8.32
N ILE A 40 -9.03 11.80 8.97
CA ILE A 40 -8.49 12.46 10.17
C ILE A 40 -7.93 13.84 9.83
N ASP A 41 -7.19 13.96 8.73
CA ASP A 41 -6.65 15.24 8.27
C ASP A 41 -7.77 16.22 7.87
N ASP A 42 -8.83 15.74 7.23
CA ASP A 42 -9.99 16.55 6.87
C ASP A 42 -10.75 17.02 8.11
N ASP A 43 -10.97 16.14 9.09
CA ASP A 43 -11.57 16.51 10.38
C ASP A 43 -10.73 17.55 11.12
N PHE A 44 -9.40 17.40 11.11
CA PHE A 44 -8.47 18.36 11.70
C PHE A 44 -8.54 19.72 10.99
N ARG A 45 -8.61 19.75 9.66
CA ARG A 45 -8.78 20.98 8.87
C ARG A 45 -10.10 21.66 9.19
N ASN A 46 -11.19 20.91 9.24
CA ASN A 46 -12.52 21.45 9.55
C ASN A 46 -12.58 22.07 10.95
N ALA A 47 -12.00 21.41 11.95
CA ALA A 47 -11.89 21.95 13.31
C ALA A 47 -11.03 23.23 13.40
N ASN A 48 -10.18 23.46 12.40
CA ASN A 48 -9.24 24.57 12.31
C ASN A 48 -9.49 25.46 11.07
N GLU A 49 -10.73 25.55 10.58
CA GLU A 49 -11.06 26.27 9.33
C GLU A 49 -10.63 27.75 9.31
N HIS A 50 -10.42 28.35 10.49
CA HIS A 50 -10.02 29.74 10.68
C HIS A 50 -8.51 29.98 10.43
N ARG A 51 -7.71 28.94 10.19
CA ARG A 51 -6.27 29.05 9.94
C ARG A 51 -5.87 28.30 8.68
N ARG A 52 -4.77 28.74 8.07
CA ARG A 52 -4.08 27.97 7.03
C ARG A 52 -3.21 26.92 7.72
N ILE A 53 -3.36 25.66 7.31
CA ILE A 53 -2.65 24.50 7.88
C ILE A 53 -1.71 23.96 6.78
N GLY A 54 -0.41 23.83 7.09
CA GLY A 54 0.55 23.18 6.21
C GLY A 54 0.44 21.66 6.26
N LEU A 55 1.14 20.95 5.36
CA LEU A 55 1.19 19.49 5.40
C LEU A 55 1.84 18.99 6.70
N ASP A 56 2.94 19.62 7.10
CA ASP A 56 3.69 19.31 8.33
C ASP A 56 2.88 19.56 9.63
N ASP A 57 1.80 20.34 9.54
CA ASP A 57 0.89 20.63 10.66
C ASP A 57 -0.31 19.66 10.71
N LEU A 58 -0.50 18.83 9.69
CA LEU A 58 -1.57 17.82 9.67
C LEU A 58 -1.12 16.55 10.38
N PRO A 59 -2.03 15.85 11.07
CA PRO A 59 -1.72 14.59 11.73
C PRO A 59 -1.09 13.52 10.82
N TYR A 60 -1.51 13.45 9.55
CA TYR A 60 -1.03 12.47 8.57
C TYR A 60 -0.56 13.11 7.24
N GLY A 61 -0.28 14.41 7.23
CA GLY A 61 -0.02 15.14 5.98
C GLY A 61 1.21 14.62 5.22
N GLU A 62 2.27 14.26 5.93
CA GLU A 62 3.48 13.68 5.33
C GLU A 62 3.24 12.25 4.84
N GLU A 63 2.47 11.45 5.58
CA GLU A 63 2.10 10.07 5.27
C GLU A 63 1.23 10.01 4.01
N MET A 64 0.32 10.97 3.84
CA MET A 64 -0.49 11.08 2.63
C MET A 64 0.35 11.36 1.38
N VAL A 65 1.47 12.05 1.51
CA VAL A 65 2.45 12.24 0.42
C VAL A 65 3.28 10.98 0.21
N ARG A 66 3.83 10.38 1.29
CA ARG A 66 4.66 9.17 1.23
C ARG A 66 3.92 7.99 0.56
N THR A 67 2.62 7.88 0.80
CA THR A 67 1.81 6.77 0.30
C THR A 67 1.06 7.08 -1.01
N GLN A 68 1.23 8.27 -1.60
CA GLN A 68 0.39 8.75 -2.71
C GLN A 68 0.45 7.86 -3.96
N ASP A 69 1.62 7.29 -4.24
CA ASP A 69 1.87 6.54 -5.47
C ASP A 69 1.68 5.03 -5.27
N LEU A 70 1.56 4.56 -4.02
CA LEU A 70 1.46 3.14 -3.70
C LEU A 70 0.25 2.46 -4.35
N PRO A 71 -0.97 3.04 -4.38
CA PRO A 71 -2.10 2.40 -5.06
C PRO A 71 -1.83 2.15 -6.54
N ALA A 72 -1.25 3.13 -7.24
CA ALA A 72 -0.93 3.00 -8.65
C ALA A 72 0.17 1.96 -8.91
N GLN A 73 1.17 1.89 -8.02
CA GLN A 73 2.22 0.87 -8.10
C GLN A 73 1.67 -0.54 -7.86
N LEU A 74 0.79 -0.72 -6.88
CA LEU A 74 0.16 -2.01 -6.58
C LEU A 74 -0.78 -2.45 -7.70
N ALA A 75 -1.51 -1.52 -8.32
CA ALA A 75 -2.29 -1.81 -9.53
C ALA A 75 -1.40 -2.27 -10.70
N LYS A 76 -0.21 -1.64 -10.86
CA LYS A 76 0.80 -2.11 -11.83
C LYS A 76 1.29 -3.51 -11.49
N ALA A 77 1.59 -3.80 -10.23
CA ALA A 77 2.01 -5.13 -9.79
C ALA A 77 0.96 -6.20 -10.10
N ALA A 78 -0.33 -5.91 -9.88
CA ALA A 78 -1.41 -6.80 -10.28
C ALA A 78 -1.40 -7.07 -11.79
N GLY A 79 -1.30 -6.01 -12.61
CA GLY A 79 -1.25 -6.14 -14.07
C GLY A 79 -0.05 -6.93 -14.59
N LEU A 80 1.10 -6.91 -13.89
CA LEU A 80 2.26 -7.75 -14.22
C LEU A 80 2.00 -9.26 -14.03
N LEU A 81 1.06 -9.60 -13.14
CA LEU A 81 0.74 -10.97 -12.76
C LEU A 81 -0.49 -11.53 -13.51
N GLU A 82 -1.23 -10.73 -14.27
CA GLU A 82 -2.43 -11.16 -15.03
C GLU A 82 -2.10 -11.90 -16.34
N SER A 83 -0.83 -11.96 -16.73
CA SER A 83 -0.38 -12.62 -17.97
C SER A 83 -0.51 -14.15 -17.90
N GLU A 84 -0.91 -14.79 -19.01
CA GLU A 84 -0.98 -16.26 -19.15
C GLU A 84 0.39 -16.93 -18.87
N SER A 85 1.49 -16.22 -19.15
CA SER A 85 2.82 -16.59 -18.68
C SER A 85 3.49 -15.41 -17.99
N VAL A 86 3.66 -15.50 -16.68
CA VAL A 86 4.42 -14.52 -15.89
C VAL A 86 5.90 -14.85 -16.00
N THR A 87 6.71 -13.86 -16.37
CA THR A 87 8.17 -14.01 -16.43
C THR A 87 8.77 -13.81 -15.05
N THR A 88 9.96 -14.37 -14.80
CA THR A 88 10.75 -14.11 -13.59
C THR A 88 10.91 -12.61 -13.30
N SER A 89 11.17 -11.80 -14.35
CA SER A 89 11.30 -10.35 -14.20
C SER A 89 10.00 -9.69 -13.73
N ALA A 90 8.86 -10.06 -14.34
CA ALA A 90 7.55 -9.51 -13.95
C ALA A 90 7.16 -9.91 -12.53
N PHE A 91 7.46 -11.16 -12.15
CA PHE A 91 7.23 -11.67 -10.80
C PHE A 91 8.06 -10.92 -9.76
N ASN A 92 9.38 -10.81 -9.97
CA ASN A 92 10.28 -10.13 -9.03
C ASN A 92 9.98 -8.62 -8.95
N GLU A 93 9.59 -7.98 -10.06
CA GLU A 93 9.16 -6.58 -10.06
C GLU A 93 7.86 -6.39 -9.26
N ALA A 94 6.85 -7.23 -9.46
CA ALA A 94 5.62 -7.17 -8.67
C ALA A 94 5.90 -7.42 -7.18
N ARG A 95 6.78 -8.36 -6.85
CA ARG A 95 7.23 -8.63 -5.48
C ARG A 95 7.92 -7.43 -4.86
N GLU A 96 8.85 -6.78 -5.56
CA GLU A 96 9.56 -5.61 -5.03
C GLU A 96 8.62 -4.43 -4.73
N ILE A 97 7.60 -4.23 -5.56
CA ILE A 97 6.54 -3.25 -5.30
C ILE A 97 5.80 -3.58 -3.99
N VAL A 98 5.41 -4.84 -3.79
CA VAL A 98 4.73 -5.28 -2.56
C VAL A 98 5.61 -5.08 -1.33
N VAL A 99 6.89 -5.45 -1.41
CA VAL A 99 7.86 -5.24 -0.30
C VAL A 99 7.94 -3.76 0.04
N THR A 100 8.20 -2.92 -0.96
CA THR A 100 8.33 -1.47 -0.79
C THR A 100 7.06 -0.85 -0.20
N ALA A 101 5.88 -1.26 -0.69
CA ALA A 101 4.60 -0.77 -0.18
C ALA A 101 4.37 -1.19 1.28
N THR A 102 4.70 -2.44 1.62
CA THR A 102 4.55 -2.96 2.99
C THR A 102 5.47 -2.22 3.94
N GLU A 103 6.77 -2.10 3.60
CA GLU A 103 7.75 -1.37 4.41
C GLU A 103 7.37 0.10 4.57
N THR A 104 6.90 0.74 3.50
CA THR A 104 6.43 2.13 3.57
C THR A 104 5.26 2.29 4.53
N LEU A 105 4.30 1.35 4.50
CA LEU A 105 3.12 1.39 5.35
C LEU A 105 3.46 1.12 6.83
N ASP A 106 4.37 0.17 7.09
CA ASP A 106 4.87 -0.14 8.43
C ASP A 106 5.64 1.05 9.06
N ASP A 107 6.32 1.84 8.22
CA ASP A 107 7.03 3.07 8.62
C ASP A 107 6.13 4.32 8.70
N CYS A 108 4.83 4.20 8.42
CA CYS A 108 3.89 5.32 8.57
C CYS A 108 3.40 5.47 10.00
N THR A 109 2.93 6.67 10.34
CA THR A 109 2.26 6.90 11.63
C THR A 109 1.07 5.94 11.78
N PRO A 110 0.97 5.17 12.87
CA PRO A 110 -0.11 4.18 13.04
C PRO A 110 -1.48 4.84 13.19
N LEU A 111 -2.48 4.30 12.51
CA LEU A 111 -3.87 4.74 12.68
C LEU A 111 -4.38 4.53 14.12
N PRO A 112 -5.33 5.37 14.58
CA PRO A 112 -5.98 5.20 15.87
C PRO A 112 -6.66 3.83 15.97
N PRO A 113 -6.65 3.17 17.15
CA PRO A 113 -7.25 1.84 17.32
C PRO A 113 -8.71 1.73 16.88
N SER A 114 -9.47 2.83 16.96
CA SER A 114 -10.88 2.88 16.54
C SER A 114 -11.11 2.84 15.03
N MET A 115 -10.06 3.02 14.22
CA MET A 115 -10.10 2.97 12.75
C MET A 115 -9.31 1.80 12.16
N ARG A 116 -8.79 0.91 13.03
CA ARG A 116 -8.19 -0.34 12.59
C ARG A 116 -9.30 -1.33 12.25
N GLU A 117 -9.10 -2.14 11.21
CA GLU A 117 -9.99 -3.27 10.97
C GLU A 117 -9.98 -4.19 12.20
N PRO A 118 -11.13 -4.80 12.56
CA PRO A 118 -11.17 -5.79 13.63
C PRO A 118 -10.27 -6.98 13.29
N GLU A 119 -9.39 -7.35 14.24
CA GLU A 119 -8.48 -8.52 14.14
C GLU A 119 -9.21 -9.84 13.93
#